data_AF-A0A7J9TB56-F1
#
_entry.id   AF-A0A7J9TB56-F1
#
_cell.length_a   1.000
_cell.length_b   1.000
_cell.length_c   1.000
_cell.angle_alpha   90.00
_cell.angle_beta   90.00
_cell.angle_gamma   90.00
#
_symmetry.space_group_name_H-M   'P 1'
#
loop_
_entity.id
_entity.type
_entity.pdbx_description
1 polymer ?
#
loop_
_entity_poly.entity_id
_entity_poly.type
_entity_poly.pdbx_seq_one_letter_code
_entity_poly.pdbx_strand_id
1 'polypeptide(L)'
;MVKWVVVQLSDREYQILEKLDDIEGDPSQKLRTLLRDYLFTIPRLHKDYHIIHLEEKKDLLFEILVSIWKEYDSSTSPLEKWDEEKVKSVRDELMEINAIRPVGPFSFTVTGLLKKPWLAAYYHVSNIFEDLDEFSQACIASIYVLDFLSKGTFKFELLKNSTILLNELFMFSYAVARKKAHETQESFKRRSSSPCSDDQLTA
;
A
#
# COMPACT_ATOMS: atom_id res chain seq x y z
N MET A 1 -20.21 2.67 -34.97
CA MET A 1 -21.25 1.65 -34.70
C MET A 1 -21.38 1.55 -33.18
N VAL A 2 -22.46 2.04 -32.60
CA VAL A 2 -22.65 2.04 -31.14
C VAL A 2 -22.94 0.61 -30.69
N LYS A 3 -22.09 0.04 -29.83
CA LYS A 3 -22.34 -1.25 -29.19
C LYS A 3 -23.08 -1.00 -27.89
N TRP A 4 -24.33 -1.45 -27.83
CA TRP A 4 -25.12 -1.40 -26.61
C TRP A 4 -24.77 -2.60 -25.75
N VAL A 5 -24.42 -2.33 -24.50
CA VAL A 5 -24.28 -3.35 -23.46
C VAL A 5 -25.47 -3.18 -22.53
N VAL A 6 -26.35 -4.17 -22.53
CA VAL A 6 -27.53 -4.20 -21.66
C VAL A 6 -27.21 -5.15 -20.51
N VAL A 7 -27.26 -4.65 -19.28
CA VAL A 7 -26.98 -5.41 -18.06
C VAL A 7 -28.19 -5.30 -17.15
N GLN A 8 -28.61 -6.40 -16.54
CA GLN A 8 -29.62 -6.35 -15.50
C GLN A 8 -28.96 -5.87 -14.20
N LEU A 9 -29.56 -4.84 -13.61
CA LEU A 9 -29.13 -4.25 -12.36
C LEU A 9 -30.07 -4.74 -11.26
N SER A 10 -29.52 -4.98 -10.08
CA SER A 10 -30.30 -5.07 -8.85
C SER A 10 -30.87 -3.69 -8.47
N ASP A 11 -31.93 -3.68 -7.67
CA ASP A 11 -32.57 -2.44 -7.20
C ASP A 11 -31.56 -1.46 -6.54
N ARG A 12 -30.53 -2.01 -5.88
CA ARG A 12 -29.51 -1.22 -5.21
C ARG A 12 -28.48 -0.64 -6.18
N GLU A 13 -28.09 -1.38 -7.22
CA GLU A 13 -27.23 -0.87 -8.29
C GLU A 13 -27.95 0.21 -9.09
N TYR A 14 -29.25 0.04 -9.30
CA TYR A 14 -30.11 1.02 -9.97
C TYR A 14 -30.20 2.33 -9.16
N GLN A 15 -30.47 2.25 -7.85
CA GLN A 15 -30.49 3.43 -6.95
C GLN A 15 -29.16 4.20 -6.90
N ILE A 16 -28.04 3.52 -7.16
CA ILE A 16 -26.72 4.15 -7.22
C ILE A 16 -26.54 4.83 -8.57
N LEU A 17 -26.94 4.17 -9.66
CA LEU A 17 -26.94 4.76 -10.99
C LEU A 17 -27.85 5.99 -11.12
N GLU A 18 -28.93 6.10 -10.34
CA GLU A 18 -29.76 7.30 -10.29
C GLU A 18 -29.02 8.54 -9.78
N LYS A 19 -27.89 8.38 -9.06
CA LYS A 19 -27.06 9.49 -8.57
C LYS A 19 -26.03 10.00 -9.59
N LEU A 20 -26.02 9.44 -10.81
CA LEU A 20 -25.01 9.74 -11.82
C LEU A 20 -25.06 11.20 -12.30
N ASP A 21 -26.25 11.81 -12.28
CA ASP A 21 -26.45 13.22 -12.63
C ASP A 21 -25.98 14.17 -11.53
N ASP A 22 -25.99 13.72 -10.26
CA ASP A 22 -25.55 14.50 -9.09
C ASP A 22 -24.02 14.52 -8.93
N ILE A 23 -23.28 13.73 -9.72
CA ILE A 23 -21.82 13.62 -9.65
C ILE A 23 -21.20 14.46 -10.76
N GLU A 24 -20.28 15.35 -10.40
CA GLU A 24 -19.52 16.15 -11.36
C GLU A 24 -18.45 15.31 -12.10
N GLY A 25 -18.16 15.69 -13.35
CA GLY A 25 -17.13 15.06 -14.17
C GLY A 25 -17.68 14.45 -15.47
N ASP A 26 -16.77 13.91 -16.28
CA ASP A 26 -17.14 13.20 -17.50
C ASP A 26 -17.83 11.85 -17.19
N PRO A 27 -18.52 11.23 -18.17
CA PRO A 27 -19.25 9.97 -17.93
C PRO A 27 -18.39 8.83 -17.34
N SER A 28 -17.11 8.76 -17.71
CA SER A 28 -16.17 7.78 -17.15
C SER A 28 -15.81 8.07 -15.70
N GLN A 29 -15.60 9.33 -15.34
CA GLN A 29 -15.34 9.76 -13.97
C GLN A 29 -16.54 9.53 -13.07
N LYS A 30 -17.75 9.87 -13.56
CA LYS A 30 -19.02 9.61 -12.86
C LYS A 30 -19.22 8.12 -12.55
N LEU A 31 -19.02 7.26 -13.55
CA LEU A 31 -19.10 5.80 -13.37
C LEU A 31 -18.06 5.25 -12.39
N ARG A 32 -16.82 5.77 -12.42
CA ARG A 32 -15.78 5.38 -11.45
C ARG A 32 -16.15 5.78 -10.02
N THR A 33 -16.71 6.97 -9.83
CA THR A 33 -17.15 7.45 -8.52
C THR A 33 -18.31 6.62 -7.99
N LEU A 34 -19.31 6.31 -8.83
CA LEU A 34 -20.43 5.45 -8.44
C LEU A 34 -20.00 4.01 -8.11
N LEU A 35 -19.09 3.45 -8.89
CA LEU A 35 -18.50 2.15 -8.58
C LEU A 35 -17.76 2.20 -7.23
N ARG A 36 -17.02 3.28 -6.96
CA ARG A 36 -16.32 3.47 -5.69
C ARG A 36 -17.33 3.50 -4.52
N ASP A 37 -18.41 4.28 -4.63
CA ASP A 37 -19.46 4.35 -3.61
C ASP A 37 -20.18 3.02 -3.41
N TYR A 38 -20.53 2.32 -4.48
CA TYR A 38 -21.16 0.99 -4.39
C TYR A 38 -20.29 0.00 -3.62
N LEU A 39 -19.00 -0.08 -3.95
CA LEU A 39 -18.05 -0.97 -3.28
C LEU A 39 -17.88 -0.62 -1.79
N PHE A 40 -17.91 0.66 -1.43
CA PHE A 40 -17.87 1.09 -0.02
C PHE A 40 -19.13 0.73 0.77
N THR A 41 -20.28 0.58 0.10
CA THR A 41 -21.54 0.25 0.77
C THR A 41 -21.79 -1.25 1.00
N ILE A 42 -20.88 -2.13 0.56
CA ILE A 42 -21.01 -3.58 0.72
C ILE A 42 -20.06 -4.09 1.81
N PRO A 43 -20.56 -4.46 3.01
CA PRO A 43 -19.73 -4.92 4.13
C PRO A 43 -18.91 -6.20 3.84
N ARG A 44 -19.37 -7.02 2.88
CA ARG A 44 -18.69 -8.25 2.46
C ARG A 44 -17.42 -7.95 1.67
N LEU A 45 -17.50 -7.00 0.73
CA LEU A 45 -16.33 -6.46 0.05
C LEU A 45 -15.42 -5.71 1.01
N HIS A 46 -15.98 -5.06 2.04
CA HIS A 46 -15.21 -4.45 3.14
C HIS A 46 -14.39 -5.46 3.96
N LYS A 47 -14.80 -6.75 4.01
CA LYS A 47 -13.99 -7.86 4.54
C LYS A 47 -12.98 -8.37 3.52
N ASP A 48 -13.34 -8.43 2.24
CA ASP A 48 -12.40 -8.79 1.16
C ASP A 48 -11.27 -7.74 0.98
N TYR A 49 -11.51 -6.48 1.35
CA TYR A 49 -10.47 -5.44 1.53
C TYR A 49 -9.34 -5.86 2.49
N HIS A 50 -9.58 -6.84 3.36
CA HIS A 50 -8.64 -7.36 4.35
C HIS A 50 -8.18 -8.78 4.06
N ILE A 51 -8.74 -9.47 3.06
CA ILE A 51 -8.25 -10.79 2.66
C ILE A 51 -7.07 -10.56 1.73
N ILE A 52 -5.88 -10.74 2.31
CA ILE A 52 -4.62 -10.49 1.64
C ILE A 52 -4.17 -11.77 0.95
N HIS A 53 -4.27 -11.81 -0.39
CA HIS A 53 -3.88 -12.94 -1.23
C HIS A 53 -2.44 -12.75 -1.75
N LEU A 54 -1.49 -12.45 -0.86
CA LEU A 54 -0.09 -12.18 -1.23
C LEU A 54 0.55 -13.36 -1.99
N GLU A 55 0.19 -14.59 -1.61
CA GLU A 55 0.71 -15.82 -2.22
C GLU A 55 0.33 -15.93 -3.71
N GLU A 56 -0.86 -15.49 -4.09
CA GLU A 56 -1.36 -15.55 -5.46
C GLU A 56 -0.64 -14.57 -6.40
N LYS A 57 -0.03 -13.51 -5.83
CA LYS A 57 0.70 -12.47 -6.57
C LYS A 57 2.21 -12.54 -6.36
N LYS A 58 2.72 -13.62 -5.77
CA LYS A 58 4.12 -13.75 -5.36
C LYS A 58 5.09 -13.39 -6.49
N ASP A 59 4.92 -13.99 -7.67
CA ASP A 59 5.84 -13.77 -8.79
C ASP A 59 5.91 -12.29 -9.22
N LEU A 60 4.76 -11.63 -9.37
CA LEU A 60 4.68 -10.19 -9.70
C LEU A 60 5.35 -9.33 -8.61
N LEU A 61 5.08 -9.63 -7.34
CA LEU A 61 5.62 -8.88 -6.20
C LEU A 61 7.15 -8.99 -6.16
N PHE A 62 7.70 -10.19 -6.39
CA PHE A 62 9.14 -10.40 -6.45
C PHE A 62 9.78 -9.76 -7.67
N GLU A 63 9.14 -9.81 -8.83
CA GLU A 63 9.66 -9.17 -10.05
C GLU A 63 9.81 -7.66 -9.87
N ILE A 64 8.77 -7.01 -9.32
CA ILE A 64 8.81 -5.58 -9.02
C ILE A 64 9.85 -5.29 -7.92
N LEU A 65 9.90 -6.11 -6.86
CA LEU A 65 10.88 -5.95 -5.78
C LEU A 65 12.32 -6.00 -6.30
N VAL A 66 12.65 -6.96 -7.17
CA VAL A 66 13.98 -7.05 -7.81
C VAL A 66 14.26 -5.81 -8.64
N SER A 67 13.25 -5.28 -9.35
CA SER A 67 13.42 -4.04 -10.10
C SER A 67 13.61 -2.82 -9.21
N ILE A 68 13.01 -2.78 -8.02
CA ILE A 68 13.24 -1.72 -7.03
C ILE A 68 14.68 -1.80 -6.52
N TRP A 69 15.15 -2.99 -6.13
CA TRP A 69 16.52 -3.17 -5.65
C TRP A 69 17.58 -2.67 -6.65
N LYS A 70 17.38 -2.89 -7.96
CA LYS A 70 18.27 -2.35 -8.99
C LYS A 70 18.40 -0.82 -8.98
N GLU A 71 17.35 -0.10 -8.62
CA GLU A 71 17.41 1.37 -8.48
C GLU A 71 18.30 1.73 -7.28
N TYR A 72 18.18 1.00 -6.18
CA TYR A 72 18.95 1.19 -4.94
C TYR A 72 20.42 0.71 -5.04
N ASP A 73 20.72 -0.26 -5.90
CA ASP A 73 22.11 -0.65 -6.21
C ASP A 73 22.90 0.51 -6.82
N SER A 74 22.21 1.41 -7.51
CA SER A 74 22.81 2.57 -8.18
C SER A 74 22.81 3.84 -7.31
N SER A 75 21.98 3.90 -6.26
CA SER A 75 21.74 5.09 -5.44
C SER A 75 21.24 4.71 -4.05
N THR A 76 21.75 5.35 -3.01
CA THR A 76 21.15 5.25 -1.67
C THR A 76 19.80 5.96 -1.56
N SER A 77 19.50 6.86 -2.51
CA SER A 77 18.26 7.64 -2.60
C SER A 77 17.86 7.76 -4.08
N PRO A 78 17.16 6.77 -4.66
CA PRO A 78 16.68 6.82 -6.04
C PRO A 78 15.90 8.08 -6.41
N LEU A 79 15.14 8.68 -5.47
CA LEU A 79 14.36 9.89 -5.75
C LEU A 79 15.22 11.11 -6.11
N GLU A 80 16.44 11.22 -5.59
CA GLU A 80 17.35 12.35 -5.91
C GLU A 80 17.74 12.41 -7.40
N LYS A 81 17.64 11.27 -8.11
CA LYS A 81 17.93 11.18 -9.54
C LYS A 81 16.72 11.47 -10.42
N TRP A 82 15.53 11.62 -9.84
CA TRP A 82 14.31 11.86 -10.60
C TRP A 82 14.15 13.35 -10.88
N ASP A 83 13.73 13.68 -12.10
CA ASP A 83 13.28 15.03 -12.42
C ASP A 83 11.92 15.34 -11.79
N GLU A 84 11.61 16.63 -11.69
CA GLU A 84 10.36 17.11 -11.10
C GLU A 84 9.12 16.62 -11.86
N GLU A 85 9.23 16.41 -13.17
CA GLU A 85 8.13 15.94 -14.02
C GLU A 85 7.74 14.50 -13.67
N LYS A 86 8.72 13.61 -13.50
CA LYS A 86 8.53 12.22 -13.08
C LYS A 86 7.91 12.16 -11.69
N VAL A 87 8.45 12.92 -10.73
CA VAL A 87 7.89 12.97 -9.37
C VAL A 87 6.44 13.44 -9.40
N LYS A 88 6.15 14.50 -10.16
CA LYS A 88 4.79 15.04 -10.30
C LYS A 88 3.85 14.04 -10.96
N SER A 89 4.27 13.38 -12.03
CA SER A 89 3.45 12.36 -12.71
C SER A 89 3.09 11.21 -11.78
N VAL A 90 4.06 10.64 -11.05
CA VAL A 90 3.81 9.56 -10.08
C VAL A 90 2.90 10.02 -8.94
N ARG A 91 3.07 11.26 -8.48
CA ARG A 91 2.21 11.86 -7.45
C ARG A 91 0.77 11.99 -7.93
N ASP A 92 0.55 12.48 -9.14
CA ASP A 92 -0.79 12.73 -9.67
C ASP A 92 -1.56 11.40 -9.85
N GLU A 93 -0.88 10.34 -10.30
CA GLU A 93 -1.44 8.97 -10.34
C GLU A 93 -1.81 8.44 -8.94
N LEU A 94 -0.94 8.65 -7.94
CA LEU A 94 -1.21 8.26 -6.55
C LEU A 94 -2.38 9.04 -5.94
N MET A 95 -2.60 10.28 -6.35
CA MET A 95 -3.77 11.05 -5.94
C MET A 95 -5.05 10.52 -6.59
N GLU A 96 -5.03 10.11 -7.86
CA GLU A 96 -6.20 9.58 -8.56
C GLU A 96 -6.78 8.33 -7.85
N ILE A 97 -5.90 7.45 -7.37
CA ILE A 97 -6.29 6.26 -6.62
C ILE A 97 -6.56 6.55 -5.13
N ASN A 98 -6.52 7.81 -4.69
CA ASN A 98 -6.63 8.26 -3.30
C ASN A 98 -5.59 7.60 -2.36
N ALA A 99 -4.42 7.23 -2.85
CA ALA A 99 -3.35 6.70 -2.00
C ALA A 99 -2.72 7.82 -1.14
N ILE A 100 -2.61 9.02 -1.73
CA ILE A 100 -2.13 10.23 -1.08
C ILE A 100 -3.12 11.38 -1.27
N ARG A 101 -2.99 12.43 -0.44
CA ARG A 101 -3.72 13.68 -0.58
C ARG A 101 -2.82 14.89 -0.32
N PRO A 102 -3.06 16.05 -0.95
CA PRO A 102 -2.31 17.25 -0.68
C PRO A 102 -2.58 17.76 0.75
N VAL A 103 -1.54 18.28 1.40
CA VAL A 103 -1.61 19.02 2.68
C VAL A 103 -0.99 20.42 2.57
N GLY A 104 -0.51 20.78 1.37
CA GLY A 104 0.02 22.08 1.02
C GLY A 104 0.39 22.14 -0.46
N PRO A 105 0.91 23.27 -0.96
CA PRO A 105 1.22 23.47 -2.38
C PRO A 105 2.23 22.47 -2.94
N PHE A 106 3.14 21.99 -2.08
CA PHE A 106 4.24 21.09 -2.45
C PHE A 106 4.33 19.86 -1.54
N SER A 107 3.34 19.63 -0.68
CA SER A 107 3.36 18.56 0.30
C SER A 107 2.11 17.70 0.24
N PHE A 108 2.30 16.40 0.47
CA PHE A 108 1.23 15.41 0.49
C PHE A 108 1.39 14.49 1.69
N THR A 109 0.33 13.75 2.00
CA THR A 109 0.32 12.75 3.06
C THR A 109 -0.46 11.52 2.61
N VAL A 110 -0.11 10.36 3.16
CA VAL A 110 -0.83 9.11 2.91
C VAL A 110 -2.25 9.17 3.46
N THR A 111 -3.22 8.64 2.73
CA THR A 111 -4.60 8.58 3.19
C THR A 111 -4.86 7.38 4.09
N GLY A 112 -6.00 7.36 4.77
CA GLY A 112 -6.47 6.17 5.48
C GLY A 112 -6.74 4.97 4.58
N LEU A 113 -6.99 5.20 3.29
CA LEU A 113 -7.23 4.15 2.28
C LEU A 113 -5.95 3.42 1.90
N LEU A 114 -4.79 4.09 1.94
CA LEU A 114 -3.51 3.44 1.80
C LEU A 114 -3.01 2.88 3.14
N LYS A 115 -3.03 3.70 4.19
CA LYS A 115 -2.36 3.39 5.45
C LYS A 115 -2.92 2.15 6.14
N LYS A 116 -4.25 1.99 6.23
CA LYS A 116 -4.85 0.86 6.94
C LYS A 116 -4.58 -0.47 6.22
N PRO A 117 -4.83 -0.61 4.90
CA PRO A 117 -4.48 -1.84 4.19
C PRO A 117 -2.99 -2.11 4.17
N TRP A 118 -2.15 -1.07 4.08
CA TRP A 118 -0.70 -1.24 4.12
C TRP A 118 -0.21 -1.84 5.43
N LEU A 119 -0.71 -1.34 6.57
CA LEU A 119 -0.36 -1.90 7.87
C LEU A 119 -0.77 -3.37 7.95
N ALA A 120 -1.99 -3.71 7.53
CA ALA A 120 -2.46 -5.08 7.49
C ALA A 120 -1.55 -5.94 6.58
N ALA A 121 -1.32 -5.52 5.34
CA ALA A 121 -0.45 -6.20 4.39
C ALA A 121 0.94 -6.45 4.97
N TYR A 122 1.56 -5.43 5.56
CA TYR A 122 2.88 -5.53 6.16
C TYR A 122 2.95 -6.55 7.31
N TYR A 123 1.91 -6.67 8.15
CA TYR A 123 1.84 -7.74 9.15
C TYR A 123 1.73 -9.15 8.54
N HIS A 124 1.04 -9.30 7.41
CA HIS A 124 0.94 -10.58 6.72
C HIS A 124 2.21 -10.93 5.95
N VAL A 125 2.83 -9.94 5.29
CA VAL A 125 4.10 -10.10 4.57
C VAL A 125 5.18 -10.64 5.49
N SER A 126 5.30 -10.13 6.72
CA SER A 126 6.32 -10.61 7.66
C SER A 126 6.15 -12.09 8.05
N ASN A 127 4.94 -12.64 7.96
CA ASN A 127 4.67 -14.05 8.27
C ASN A 127 4.80 -14.97 7.04
N ILE A 128 4.54 -14.45 5.83
CA ILE A 128 4.60 -15.23 4.58
C ILE A 128 6.01 -15.21 3.98
N PHE A 129 6.74 -14.11 4.18
CA PHE A 129 8.07 -13.85 3.65
C PHE A 129 9.06 -13.59 4.79
N GLU A 130 9.20 -14.58 5.67
CA GLU A 130 10.04 -14.49 6.87
C GLU A 130 11.52 -14.22 6.56
N ASP A 131 12.00 -14.66 5.38
CA ASP A 131 13.39 -14.51 4.94
C ASP A 131 13.72 -13.13 4.34
N LEU A 132 12.73 -12.25 4.16
CA LEU A 132 12.94 -10.92 3.60
C LEU A 132 13.25 -9.90 4.70
N ASP A 133 14.18 -8.99 4.43
CA ASP A 133 14.47 -7.85 5.28
C ASP A 133 13.28 -6.87 5.36
N GLU A 134 13.25 -6.02 6.39
CA GLU A 134 12.11 -5.14 6.63
C GLU A 134 11.86 -4.13 5.50
N PHE A 135 12.90 -3.74 4.75
CA PHE A 135 12.76 -2.88 3.58
C PHE A 135 12.07 -3.65 2.45
N SER A 136 12.50 -4.87 2.15
CA SER A 136 11.88 -5.72 1.14
C SER A 136 10.42 -6.03 1.49
N GLN A 137 10.14 -6.30 2.76
CA GLN A 137 8.77 -6.51 3.25
C GLN A 137 7.90 -5.25 3.08
N ALA A 138 8.44 -4.07 3.39
CA ALA A 138 7.73 -2.80 3.20
C ALA A 138 7.44 -2.51 1.72
N CYS A 139 8.39 -2.82 0.83
CA CYS A 139 8.20 -2.76 -0.62
C CYS A 139 7.07 -3.69 -1.08
N ILE A 140 7.07 -4.97 -0.68
CA ILE A 140 6.00 -5.91 -1.05
C ILE A 140 4.63 -5.41 -0.57
N ALA A 141 4.54 -4.94 0.68
CA ALA A 141 3.28 -4.41 1.21
C ALA A 141 2.79 -3.20 0.40
N SER A 142 3.70 -2.29 0.02
CA SER A 142 3.38 -1.13 -0.81
C SER A 142 2.92 -1.54 -2.21
N ILE A 143 3.63 -2.45 -2.89
CA ILE A 143 3.26 -2.94 -4.23
C ILE A 143 1.87 -3.59 -4.18
N TYR A 144 1.65 -4.50 -3.23
CA TYR A 144 0.39 -5.21 -3.09
C TYR A 144 -0.80 -4.26 -2.92
N VAL A 145 -0.67 -3.29 -2.00
CA VAL A 145 -1.76 -2.35 -1.72
C VAL A 145 -1.96 -1.38 -2.89
N LEU A 146 -0.91 -0.93 -3.57
CA LEU A 146 -1.03 -0.08 -4.74
C LEU A 146 -1.70 -0.79 -5.91
N ASP A 147 -1.32 -2.04 -6.18
CA ASP A 147 -1.95 -2.87 -7.20
C ASP A 147 -3.44 -3.11 -6.87
N PHE A 148 -3.75 -3.36 -5.60
CA PHE A 148 -5.12 -3.49 -5.13
C PHE A 148 -5.94 -2.19 -5.26
N LEU A 149 -5.41 -1.05 -4.80
CA LEU A 149 -6.10 0.25 -4.86
C LEU A 149 -6.28 0.75 -6.29
N SER A 150 -5.29 0.50 -7.16
CA SER A 150 -5.38 0.78 -8.59
C SER A 150 -6.24 -0.23 -9.34
N LYS A 151 -6.60 -1.37 -8.71
CA LYS A 151 -7.31 -2.49 -9.34
C LYS A 151 -6.57 -3.02 -10.58
N GLY A 152 -5.24 -3.07 -10.51
CA GLY A 152 -4.37 -3.54 -11.60
C GLY A 152 -4.26 -2.58 -12.79
N THR A 153 -4.70 -1.32 -12.67
CA THR A 153 -4.51 -0.33 -13.75
C THR A 153 -3.08 0.20 -13.80
N PHE A 154 -2.36 0.18 -12.67
CA PHE A 154 -0.97 0.59 -12.64
C PHE A 154 -0.12 -0.45 -13.36
N LYS A 155 0.62 0.01 -14.38
CA LYS A 155 1.63 -0.81 -15.06
C LYS A 155 2.81 -1.04 -14.14
N PHE A 156 3.62 -2.06 -14.46
CA PHE A 156 4.83 -2.45 -13.74
C PHE A 156 5.69 -1.25 -13.30
N GLU A 157 6.07 -0.38 -14.24
CA GLU A 157 6.91 0.79 -13.96
C GLU A 157 6.25 1.79 -13.01
N LEU A 158 4.93 1.98 -13.11
CA LEU A 158 4.22 2.87 -12.21
C LEU A 158 4.12 2.28 -10.80
N LEU A 159 3.85 0.98 -10.66
CA LEU A 159 3.89 0.29 -9.35
C LEU A 159 5.27 0.42 -8.70
N LYS A 160 6.35 0.17 -9.46
CA LYS A 160 7.73 0.34 -9.01
C LYS A 160 7.96 1.76 -8.52
N ASN A 161 7.70 2.75 -9.36
CA ASN A 161 7.98 4.15 -9.05
C ASN A 161 7.12 4.67 -7.88
N SER A 162 5.82 4.36 -7.87
CA SER A 162 4.93 4.69 -6.76
C SER A 162 5.39 4.06 -5.44
N THR A 163 5.90 2.84 -5.48
CA THR A 163 6.43 2.15 -4.29
C THR A 163 7.67 2.87 -3.74
N ILE A 164 8.63 3.19 -4.60
CA ILE A 164 9.85 3.93 -4.23
C ILE A 164 9.47 5.27 -3.57
N LEU A 165 8.59 6.04 -4.23
CA LEU A 165 8.17 7.35 -3.74
C LEU A 165 7.50 7.26 -2.35
N LEU A 166 6.59 6.32 -2.16
CA LEU A 166 5.89 6.16 -0.88
C LEU A 166 6.79 5.65 0.23
N ASN A 167 7.72 4.75 -0.10
CA ASN A 167 8.57 4.15 0.90
C ASN A 167 9.62 5.13 1.43
N GLU A 168 10.26 5.91 0.57
CA GLU A 168 11.21 6.94 0.98
C GLU A 168 10.56 8.06 1.78
N LEU A 169 9.37 8.51 1.36
CA LEU A 169 8.73 9.67 1.98
C LEU A 169 7.94 9.33 3.25
N PHE A 170 7.42 8.10 3.37
CA PHE A 170 6.51 7.75 4.45
C PHE A 170 6.82 6.40 5.12
N MET A 171 6.97 5.32 4.35
CA MET A 171 6.90 3.98 4.95
C MET A 171 8.18 3.50 5.63
N PHE A 172 9.37 3.97 5.23
CA PHE A 172 10.61 3.60 5.94
C PHE A 172 10.65 4.10 7.36
N SER A 173 10.07 5.28 7.64
CA SER A 173 9.96 5.78 9.01
C SER A 173 9.20 4.79 9.92
N TYR A 174 8.18 4.11 9.37
CA TYR A 174 7.39 3.12 10.10
C TYR A 174 8.13 1.78 10.24
N ALA A 175 8.74 1.27 9.16
CA ALA A 175 9.52 0.03 9.20
C ALA A 175 10.69 0.12 10.19
N VAL A 176 11.41 1.24 10.18
CA VAL A 176 12.51 1.53 11.13
C VAL A 176 11.99 1.65 12.57
N ALA A 177 10.85 2.32 12.79
CA ALA A 177 10.25 2.41 14.12
C ALA A 177 9.83 1.03 14.66
N ARG A 178 9.27 0.16 13.81
CA ARG A 178 8.88 -1.20 14.18
C ARG A 178 10.08 -2.08 14.51
N LYS A 179 11.16 -2.02 13.72
CA LYS A 179 12.42 -2.72 14.01
C LYS A 179 12.94 -2.37 15.40
N LYS A 180 13.04 -1.07 15.71
CA LYS A 180 13.45 -0.59 17.03
C LYS A 180 12.54 -1.11 18.14
N ALA A 181 11.23 -1.15 17.92
CA ALA A 181 10.28 -1.70 18.89
C ALA A 181 10.48 -3.21 19.10
N HIS A 182 10.73 -3.97 18.04
CA HIS A 182 11.00 -5.41 18.10
C HIS A 182 12.32 -5.71 18.82
N GLU A 183 13.40 -5.03 18.45
CA GLU A 183 14.71 -5.11 19.12
C GLU A 183 14.59 -4.78 20.62
N THR A 184 13.81 -3.75 20.95
CA THR A 184 13.54 -3.36 22.34
C THR A 184 12.79 -4.47 23.07
N GLN A 185 11.73 -5.03 22.47
CA GLN A 185 10.94 -6.11 23.05
C GLN A 185 11.75 -7.39 23.26
N GLU A 186 12.60 -7.77 22.30
CA GLU A 186 13.54 -8.88 22.47
C GLU A 186 14.55 -8.62 23.58
N SER A 187 15.08 -7.39 23.67
CA SER A 187 16.02 -7.02 24.73
C SER A 187 15.38 -7.10 26.13
N PHE A 188 14.10 -6.71 26.25
CA PHE A 188 13.33 -6.89 27.49
C PHE A 188 13.07 -8.35 27.80
N LYS A 189 12.67 -9.16 26.81
CA LYS A 189 12.49 -10.61 26.98
C LYS A 189 13.77 -11.29 27.47
N ARG A 190 14.91 -10.97 26.83
CA ARG A 190 16.23 -11.50 27.23
C ARG A 190 16.62 -11.09 28.65
N ARG A 191 16.32 -9.85 29.06
CA ARG A 191 16.55 -9.38 30.44
C ARG A 191 15.64 -10.06 31.46
N SER A 192 14.39 -10.35 31.11
CA SER A 192 13.46 -11.08 31.98
C SER A 192 13.71 -12.58 32.05
N SER A 193 14.43 -13.15 31.08
CA SER A 193 14.79 -14.59 31.05
C SER A 193 16.20 -14.88 31.56
N SER A 194 16.98 -13.86 31.94
CA SER A 194 18.25 -14.08 32.64
C SER A 194 17.94 -14.64 34.02
N PRO A 195 18.43 -15.86 34.38
CA PRO A 195 18.32 -16.34 35.75
C PRO A 195 19.04 -15.33 36.65
N CYS A 196 18.39 -14.93 37.74
CA CYS A 196 19.11 -14.34 38.85
C CYS A 196 20.12 -15.39 39.29
N SER A 197 21.41 -15.12 39.10
CA SER A 197 22.47 -15.95 39.66
C SER A 197 22.43 -15.76 41.17
N ASP A 198 21.58 -16.53 41.85
CA ASP A 198 21.69 -16.81 43.27
C ASP A 198 22.94 -17.66 43.48
N ASP A 199 24.10 -17.01 43.50
CA ASP A 199 25.34 -17.66 43.89
C ASP A 199 26.40 -16.64 44.31
N GLN A 200 26.08 -15.77 45.27
CA GLN A 200 27.09 -15.10 46.12
C GLN A 200 26.48 -14.75 47.48
N LEU A 201 26.31 -15.73 48.37
CA LEU A 201 26.18 -15.48 49.82
C LEU A 201 26.45 -16.75 50.65
N THR A 202 27.58 -17.41 50.43
CA THR A 202 28.24 -18.24 51.48
C THR A 202 29.71 -18.42 51.14
N ALA A 203 30.56 -17.62 51.79
CA ALA A 203 31.83 -18.01 52.42
C ALA A 203 32.49 -16.76 53.03
#